data_AF-A0AAP8KL10-F1
#
_entry.id   AF-A0AAP8KL10-F1
#
_cell.length_a   1.000
_cell.length_b   1.000
_cell.length_c   1.000
_cell.angle_alpha   90.00
_cell.angle_beta   90.00
_cell.angle_gamma   90.00
#
_symmetry.space_group_name_H-M   'P 1'
#
loop_
_entity.id
_entity.type
_entity.pdbx_description
1 polymer ?
#
loop_
_entity_poly.entity_id
_entity_poly.type
_entity_poly.pdbx_seq_one_letter_code
_entity_poly.pdbx_strand_id
1 'polypeptide(L)'
;MYNEILGLVTFIATFVLMVLMYRFFGKQGLIAWVAIGTIIANIQVIKTVEIFGISATLGNVMFASIYLATDILNAIYGRRVAKRAVWLGFSSTSIMIIVMQLSLH
;
A
#
# COMPACT_ATOMS: atom_id res chain seq x y z
N MET A 1 22.03 0.33 -11.15
CA MET A 1 21.65 -0.79 -12.06
C MET A 1 20.81 -1.89 -11.39
N TYR A 2 21.30 -2.65 -10.40
CA TYR A 2 20.45 -3.69 -9.75
C TYR A 2 19.26 -3.09 -8.98
N ASN A 3 19.45 -1.94 -8.30
CA ASN A 3 18.37 -1.26 -7.60
C ASN A 3 17.28 -0.73 -8.55
N GLU A 4 17.63 -0.17 -9.71
CA GLU A 4 16.67 0.44 -10.63
C GLU A 4 15.69 -0.58 -11.22
N ILE A 5 16.21 -1.73 -11.67
CA ILE A 5 15.40 -2.82 -12.21
C ILE A 5 14.52 -3.42 -11.11
N LEU A 6 15.06 -3.61 -9.91
CA LEU A 6 14.29 -4.15 -8.78
C LEU A 6 13.15 -3.20 -8.37
N GLY A 7 13.40 -1.89 -8.38
CA GLY A 7 12.41 -0.85 -8.10
C GLY A 7 11.30 -0.80 -9.14
N LEU A 8 11.66 -0.89 -10.43
CA LEU A 8 10.68 -0.94 -11.52
C LEU A 8 9.82 -2.21 -11.46
N VAL A 9 10.44 -3.37 -11.19
CA VAL A 9 9.73 -4.64 -11.05
C VAL A 9 8.79 -4.63 -9.86
N THR A 10 9.23 -4.14 -8.70
CA THR A 10 8.36 -4.00 -7.52
C THR A 10 7.24 -2.99 -7.75
N PHE A 11 7.50 -1.89 -8.46
CA PHE A 11 6.45 -0.97 -8.88
C PHE A 11 5.38 -1.68 -9.72
N ILE A 12 5.78 -2.34 -10.82
CA ILE A 12 4.83 -3.04 -11.69
C ILE A 12 4.08 -4.13 -10.92
N ALA A 13 4.79 -4.94 -10.13
CA ALA A 13 4.20 -6.02 -9.35
C ALA A 13 3.15 -5.50 -8.35
N THR A 14 3.44 -4.41 -7.63
CA THR A 14 2.51 -3.77 -6.68
C THR A 14 1.22 -3.33 -7.36
N PHE A 15 1.31 -2.67 -8.51
CA PHE A 15 0.13 -2.20 -9.24
C PHE A 15 -0.66 -3.37 -9.83
N VAL A 16 0.00 -4.40 -10.37
CA VAL A 16 -0.66 -5.62 -10.86
C VAL A 16 -1.42 -6.31 -9.72
N LEU A 17 -0.79 -6.46 -8.55
CA LEU A 17 -1.42 -7.08 -7.38
C LEU A 17 -2.63 -6.27 -6.89
N MET A 18 -2.56 -4.93 -6.88
CA MET A 18 -3.71 -4.09 -6.55
C MET A 18 -4.87 -4.32 -7.53
N VAL A 19 -4.59 -4.33 -8.84
CA VAL A 19 -5.61 -4.56 -9.87
C VAL A 19 -6.21 -5.97 -9.76
N LEU A 20 -5.39 -6.98 -9.47
CA LEU A 20 -5.86 -8.35 -9.22
C LEU A 20 -6.78 -8.40 -8.00
N MET A 21 -6.39 -7.77 -6.88
CA MET A 21 -7.22 -7.63 -5.69
C MET A 21 -8.57 -6.96 -5.99
N TYR A 22 -8.55 -5.91 -6.81
CA TYR A 22 -9.77 -5.27 -7.27
C TYR A 22 -10.62 -6.19 -8.16
N ARG A 23 -10.00 -6.97 -9.06
CA ARG A 23 -10.74 -7.85 -9.97
C ARG A 23 -11.36 -9.06 -9.28
N PHE A 24 -10.69 -9.63 -8.27
CA PHE A 24 -11.21 -10.79 -7.54
C PHE A 24 -12.21 -10.42 -6.44
N PHE A 25 -11.96 -9.34 -5.68
CA PHE A 25 -12.74 -8.99 -4.48
C PHE A 25 -13.53 -7.69 -4.62
N GLY A 26 -13.43 -7.00 -5.76
CA GLY A 26 -14.14 -5.75 -6.05
C GLY A 26 -13.83 -4.66 -5.02
N LYS A 27 -14.90 -4.03 -4.51
CA LYS A 27 -14.85 -2.98 -3.48
C LYS A 27 -14.08 -3.41 -2.23
N GLN A 28 -14.33 -4.63 -1.74
CA GLN A 28 -13.72 -5.12 -0.49
C GLN A 28 -12.23 -5.38 -0.69
N GLY A 29 -11.82 -5.80 -1.90
CA GLY A 29 -10.42 -5.97 -2.27
C GLY A 29 -9.62 -4.69 -2.17
N LEU A 30 -10.13 -3.58 -2.71
CA LEU A 30 -9.48 -2.28 -2.59
C LEU A 30 -9.39 -1.81 -1.13
N ILE A 31 -10.43 -2.04 -0.33
CA ILE A 31 -10.42 -1.67 1.11
C ILE A 31 -9.35 -2.48 1.86
N ALA A 32 -9.28 -3.79 1.61
CA ALA A 32 -8.26 -4.66 2.18
C ALA A 32 -6.85 -4.28 1.70
N TRP A 33 -6.71 -3.92 0.42
CA TRP A 33 -5.45 -3.46 -0.16
C TRP A 33 -4.91 -2.21 0.53
N VAL A 34 -5.77 -1.24 0.85
CA VAL A 34 -5.38 -0.05 1.63
C VAL A 34 -4.84 -0.46 3.00
N ALA A 35 -5.48 -1.43 3.67
CA ALA A 35 -5.04 -1.87 4.99
C ALA A 35 -3.72 -2.64 4.99
N ILE A 36 -3.57 -3.59 4.07
CA ILE A 36 -2.35 -4.39 3.89
C ILE A 36 -1.22 -3.50 3.37
N GLY A 37 -1.50 -2.69 2.36
CA GLY A 37 -0.55 -1.77 1.76
C GLY A 37 0.02 -0.80 2.78
N THR A 38 -0.79 -0.28 3.71
CA THR A 38 -0.31 0.66 4.74
C THR A 38 0.73 0.00 5.64
N ILE A 39 0.52 -1.26 6.03
CA ILE A 39 1.49 -2.03 6.82
C ILE A 39 2.78 -2.26 6.03
N ILE A 40 2.65 -2.76 4.79
CA ILE A 40 3.80 -3.06 3.93
C ILE A 40 4.61 -1.80 3.63
N ALA A 41 3.94 -0.68 3.35
CA ALA A 41 4.59 0.60 3.07
C ALA A 41 5.45 1.07 4.25
N ASN A 42 4.94 0.96 5.48
CA ASN A 42 5.68 1.32 6.70
C ASN A 42 6.91 0.43 6.92
N ILE A 43 6.89 -0.84 6.52
CA ILE A 43 8.06 -1.73 6.59
C ILE A 43 9.05 -1.42 5.46
N GLN A 44 8.54 -1.23 4.24
CA GLN A 44 9.35 -1.06 3.04
C GLN A 44 9.98 0.34 2.90
N VAL A 45 9.53 1.33 3.68
CA VAL A 45 10.08 2.70 3.63
C VAL A 45 11.59 2.75 3.93
N ILE A 46 12.11 1.76 4.67
CA ILE A 46 13.52 1.65 5.04
C ILE A 46 14.41 1.30 3.83
N LYS A 47 13.82 0.71 2.77
CA LYS A 47 14.54 0.33 1.56
C LYS A 47 14.43 1.44 0.51
N THR A 48 15.57 2.07 0.25
CA THR A 48 15.72 3.08 -0.80
C THR A 48 16.05 2.42 -2.14
N VAL A 49 15.45 2.94 -3.20
CA VAL A 49 15.65 2.54 -4.58
C VAL A 49 15.83 3.78 -5.43
N GLU A 50 16.82 3.77 -6.31
CA GLU A 50 16.93 4.80 -7.34
C GLU A 50 16.07 4.39 -8.52
N ILE A 51 15.19 5.29 -8.94
CA ILE A 51 14.36 5.13 -10.14
C ILE A 51 14.66 6.33 -11.04
N PHE A 52 15.31 6.09 -12.18
CA PHE A 52 15.67 7.13 -13.16
C PHE A 52 16.45 8.33 -12.55
N GLY A 53 17.40 8.06 -11.65
CA GLY A 53 18.21 9.11 -11.00
C GLY A 53 17.50 9.88 -9.87
N ILE A 54 16.25 9.52 -9.54
CA ILE A 54 15.53 10.04 -8.37
C ILE A 54 15.53 8.97 -7.28
N SER A 55 16.05 9.33 -6.10
CA SER A 55 16.02 8.45 -4.92
C SER A 55 14.61 8.41 -4.34
N ALA A 56 13.93 7.27 -4.49
CA ALA A 56 12.63 6.99 -3.91
C ALA A 56 12.72 5.81 -2.93
N THR A 57 11.77 5.64 -2.04
CA THR A 57 11.70 4.44 -1.19
C THR A 57 10.68 3.46 -1.75
N LEU A 58 10.87 2.15 -1.49
CA LEU A 58 9.84 1.15 -1.80
C LEU A 58 8.52 1.46 -1.07
N GLY A 59 8.61 2.05 0.13
CA GLY A 59 7.46 2.56 0.86
C GLY A 59 6.65 3.60 0.07
N ASN A 60 7.31 4.56 -0.59
CA ASN A 60 6.63 5.57 -1.41
C ASN A 60 5.87 4.95 -2.59
N VAL A 61 6.43 3.91 -3.21
CA VAL A 61 5.77 3.17 -4.29
C VAL A 61 4.51 2.47 -3.78
N MET A 62 4.57 1.84 -2.61
CA MET A 62 3.37 1.27 -1.99
C MET A 62 2.35 2.36 -1.65
N PHE A 63 2.76 3.48 -1.08
CA PHE A 63 1.85 4.60 -0.79
C PHE A 63 1.18 5.16 -2.04
N ALA A 64 1.88 5.27 -3.17
CA ALA A 64 1.28 5.64 -4.44
C ALA A 64 0.16 4.66 -4.86
N SER A 65 0.38 3.35 -4.67
CA SER A 65 -0.67 2.35 -4.93
C SER A 65 -1.87 2.48 -3.98
N ILE A 66 -1.62 2.78 -2.70
CA ILE A 66 -2.69 2.98 -1.70
C ILE A 66 -3.53 4.19 -2.06
N TYR A 67 -2.88 5.32 -2.42
CA TYR A 67 -3.57 6.53 -2.82
C TYR A 67 -4.42 6.29 -4.07
N LEU A 68 -3.86 5.62 -5.08
CA LEU A 68 -4.63 5.25 -6.25
C LEU A 68 -5.82 4.33 -5.90
N ALA A 69 -5.63 3.35 -5.01
CA ALA A 69 -6.73 2.49 -4.55
C ALA A 69 -7.83 3.29 -3.82
N THR A 70 -7.46 4.27 -2.98
CA THR A 70 -8.43 5.15 -2.31
C THR A 70 -9.14 6.10 -3.28
N ASP A 71 -8.46 6.57 -4.32
CA ASP A 71 -9.06 7.42 -5.34
C ASP A 71 -10.04 6.64 -6.22
N ILE A 72 -9.70 5.40 -6.60
CA ILE A 72 -10.62 4.49 -7.29
C ILE A 72 -11.85 4.23 -6.41
N LEU A 73 -11.65 3.97 -5.11
CA LEU A 73 -12.77 3.81 -4.17
C LEU A 73 -13.64 5.07 -4.08
N ASN A 74 -13.02 6.25 -4.08
CA ASN A 74 -13.73 7.53 -4.00
C ASN A 74 -14.53 7.80 -5.28
N ALA A 75 -13.95 7.53 -6.45
CA ALA A 75 -14.58 7.76 -7.75
C ALA A 75 -15.76 6.80 -8.00
N ILE A 76 -15.61 5.51 -7.66
CA ILE A 76 -16.63 4.49 -7.98
C ILE A 76 -17.65 4.32 -6.86
N TYR A 77 -17.22 4.33 -5.59
CA TYR A 77 -18.07 4.01 -4.43
C TYR A 77 -18.33 5.21 -3.50
N GLY A 78 -17.77 6.37 -3.83
CA GLY A 78 -17.97 7.62 -3.10
C GLY A 78 -17.08 7.80 -1.87
N ARG A 79 -17.02 9.05 -1.41
CA ARG A 79 -16.12 9.52 -0.34
C ARG A 79 -16.28 8.79 1.00
N ARG A 80 -17.50 8.33 1.33
CA ARG A 80 -17.74 7.61 2.60
C ARG A 80 -17.00 6.28 2.65
N VAL A 81 -16.91 5.58 1.52
CA VAL A 81 -16.22 4.29 1.42
C VAL A 81 -14.72 4.49 1.44
N ALA A 82 -14.21 5.44 0.65
CA ALA A 82 -12.79 5.78 0.65
C ALA A 82 -12.30 6.17 2.07
N LYS A 83 -13.07 7.00 2.79
CA LYS A 83 -12.74 7.39 4.17
C LYS A 83 -12.70 6.18 5.12
N ARG A 84 -13.60 5.22 4.96
CA ARG A 84 -13.57 3.97 5.74
C ARG A 84 -12.32 3.14 5.44
N ALA A 85 -11.90 3.05 4.17
CA ALA A 85 -10.68 2.35 3.79
C ALA A 85 -9.43 2.96 4.44
N VAL A 86 -9.33 4.28 4.46
CA VAL A 86 -8.23 5.00 5.12
C VAL A 86 -8.22 4.74 6.63
N TRP A 87 -9.38 4.82 7.29
CA TRP A 87 -9.49 4.49 8.71
C TRP A 87 -9.10 3.04 9.00
N LEU A 88 -9.47 2.10 8.14
CA LEU A 88 -9.04 0.71 8.26
C LEU A 88 -7.53 0.54 8.11
N GLY A 89 -6.88 1.27 7.19
CA GLY A 89 -5.42 1.23 7.07
C GLY A 89 -4.68 1.87 8.23
N PHE A 90 -5.25 2.93 8.83
CA PHE A 90 -4.72 3.49 10.07
C PHE A 90 -4.86 2.48 11.23
N SER A 91 -6.06 1.95 11.43
CA SER A 91 -6.34 0.97 12.49
C SER A 91 -5.50 -0.31 12.32
N SER A 92 -5.29 -0.80 11.11
CA SER A 92 -4.48 -2.01 10.87
C SER A 92 -3.03 -1.82 11.33
N THR A 93 -2.45 -0.65 11.04
CA THR A 93 -1.09 -0.30 11.44
C THR A 93 -0.99 -0.13 12.95
N SER A 94 -1.96 0.54 13.59
CA SER A 94 -1.99 0.66 15.06
C SER A 94 -2.10 -0.70 15.75
N ILE A 95 -2.97 -1.60 15.27
CA ILE A 95 -3.10 -2.96 15.81
C ILE A 95 -1.79 -3.72 15.65
N MET A 96 -1.15 -3.65 14.48
CA MET A 96 0.15 -4.28 14.25
C MET A 96 1.19 -3.80 15.27
N ILE A 97 1.30 -2.48 15.48
CA ILE A 97 2.25 -1.90 16.44
C ILE A 97 1.97 -2.44 17.85
N ILE A 98 0.71 -2.41 18.31
CA ILE A 98 0.33 -2.87 19.66
C ILE A 98 0.65 -4.36 19.84
N VAL A 99 0.25 -5.21 18.88
CA VAL A 99 0.46 -6.66 18.96
C VAL A 99 1.95 -7.01 18.91
N MET A 100 2.72 -6.36 18.04
CA MET A 100 4.16 -6.60 17.97
C MET A 100 4.89 -6.14 19.24
N GLN A 101 4.52 -4.99 19.81
CA GLN A 101 5.09 -4.50 21.07
C GLN A 101 4.82 -5.47 22.22
N LEU A 102 3.61 -6.03 22.33
CA LEU A 102 3.27 -7.03 23.34
C LEU A 102 4.01 -8.36 23.15
N SER A 103 4.34 -8.74 21.92
CA SER A 103 5.04 -10.01 21.65
C SER A 103 6.56 -9.91 21.84
N LEU A 104 7.11 -8.69 21.86
CA LEU A 104 8.54 -8.41 22.05
C LEU A 104 8.91 -8.15 23.52
N HIS A 105 7.92 -7.99 24.41
CA HIS A 105 8.07 -7.96 25.87
C HIS A 105 7.71 -9.30 26.47
#